data_AF-A0A967D910-F1
#
_entry.id   AF-A0A967D910-F1
#
_cell.length_a   1.000
_cell.length_b   1.000
_cell.length_c   1.000
_cell.angle_alpha   90.00
_cell.angle_beta   90.00
_cell.angle_gamma   90.00
#
_symmetry.space_group_name_H-M   'P 1'
#
loop_
_entity.id
_entity.type
_entity.pdbx_description
1 polymer ?
#
loop_
_entity_poly.entity_id
_entity_poly.type
_entity_poly.pdbx_seq_one_letter_code
_entity_poly.pdbx_strand_id
1 'polypeptide(L)'
;MNAPISLDSLSEIDTQSHRLREIPYNYTSFSDREIVIRLLGVKAWEILEQLRSVRRTGRSARMLFEVLGDIWVVERNPYLQDDLLDNPTRREALIQALWHRLGEVEKRISGDFAEQVSDLLAAARIAVESFANNFQTVSQLRKHAKKVFSKFTHADNI
;
A
#
# COMPACT_ATOMS: atom_id res chain seq x y z
N MET A 1 -13.84 -30.60 -25.96
CA MET A 1 -14.36 -31.27 -24.74
C MET A 1 -14.07 -30.36 -23.56
N ASN A 2 -15.02 -29.52 -23.17
CA ASN A 2 -14.91 -28.73 -21.94
C ASN A 2 -15.41 -29.60 -20.80
N ALA A 3 -14.49 -30.17 -20.01
CA ALA A 3 -14.87 -30.87 -18.80
C ALA A 3 -15.53 -29.86 -17.84
N PRO A 4 -16.67 -30.19 -17.22
CA PRO A 4 -17.29 -29.30 -16.24
C PRO A 4 -16.36 -29.17 -15.03
N ILE A 5 -16.04 -27.93 -14.66
CA ILE A 5 -15.30 -27.63 -13.45
C ILE A 5 -16.16 -28.10 -12.27
N SER A 6 -15.63 -29.02 -11.45
CA SER A 6 -16.35 -29.59 -10.31
C SER A 6 -16.70 -28.50 -9.30
N LEU A 7 -17.93 -28.47 -8.79
CA LEU A 7 -18.35 -27.48 -7.77
C LEU A 7 -17.45 -27.47 -6.52
N ASP A 8 -16.85 -28.61 -6.18
CA ASP A 8 -15.89 -28.72 -5.07
C ASP A 8 -14.61 -27.89 -5.30
N SER A 9 -14.20 -27.68 -6.55
CA SER A 9 -13.05 -26.82 -6.85
C SER A 9 -13.37 -25.33 -6.69
N LEU A 10 -14.64 -24.93 -6.85
CA LEU A 10 -15.10 -23.56 -6.62
C LEU A 10 -15.16 -23.24 -5.11
N SER A 11 -15.56 -24.21 -4.28
CA SER A 11 -15.55 -24.06 -2.82
C SER A 11 -14.13 -24.08 -2.23
N GLU A 12 -13.19 -24.85 -2.79
CA GLU A 12 -11.78 -24.82 -2.38
C GLU A 12 -11.11 -23.46 -2.62
N ILE A 13 -11.43 -22.78 -3.74
CA ILE A 13 -10.98 -21.40 -4.02
C ILE A 13 -11.52 -20.42 -2.96
N ASP A 14 -12.80 -20.58 -2.59
CA ASP A 14 -13.47 -19.72 -1.62
C ASP A 14 -12.91 -19.94 -0.19
N THR A 15 -12.53 -21.18 0.15
CA THR A 15 -12.01 -21.52 1.48
C THR A 15 -10.54 -21.09 1.68
N GLN A 16 -9.71 -21.06 0.62
CA GLN A 16 -8.37 -20.45 0.70
C GLN A 16 -8.42 -18.92 0.86
N SER A 17 -9.53 -18.28 0.43
CA SER A 17 -9.72 -16.83 0.48
C SER A 17 -10.08 -16.29 1.87
N HIS A 18 -10.48 -17.16 2.80
CA HIS A 18 -10.84 -16.79 4.17
C HIS A 18 -9.62 -16.61 5.11
N ARG A 19 -8.45 -16.28 4.57
CA ARG A 19 -7.41 -15.60 5.37
C ARG A 19 -7.93 -14.19 5.65
N LEU A 20 -8.32 -13.93 6.89
CA LEU A 20 -8.71 -12.61 7.38
C LEU A 20 -7.66 -11.58 6.93
N ARG A 21 -8.02 -10.72 5.97
CA ARG A 21 -7.15 -9.65 5.48
C ARG A 21 -7.03 -8.56 6.53
N GLU A 22 -5.81 -8.08 6.74
CA GLU A 22 -5.49 -7.00 7.67
C GLU A 22 -5.41 -5.65 6.93
N ILE A 23 -5.01 -5.65 5.65
CA ILE A 23 -5.03 -4.44 4.81
C ILE A 23 -6.46 -4.08 4.43
N PRO A 24 -6.90 -2.84 4.69
CA PRO A 24 -8.18 -2.37 4.22
C PRO A 24 -8.25 -2.38 2.70
N TYR A 25 -9.41 -2.79 2.21
CA TYR A 25 -9.81 -2.81 0.81
C TYR A 25 -9.10 -3.84 -0.08
N ASN A 26 -9.90 -4.80 -0.55
CA ASN A 26 -9.44 -5.91 -1.40
C ASN A 26 -9.62 -5.54 -2.89
N TYR A 27 -8.78 -4.65 -3.40
CA TYR A 27 -8.87 -4.19 -4.80
C TYR A 27 -7.91 -4.90 -5.75
N THR A 28 -7.08 -5.83 -5.26
CA THR A 28 -6.12 -6.56 -6.09
C THR A 28 -5.94 -8.01 -5.59
N SER A 29 -5.51 -8.90 -6.49
CA SER A 29 -5.17 -10.30 -6.15
C SER A 29 -3.94 -10.45 -5.25
N PHE A 30 -3.20 -9.37 -4.99
CA PHE A 30 -2.06 -9.39 -4.08
C PHE A 30 -2.50 -9.63 -2.64
N SER A 31 -1.81 -10.55 -1.96
CA SER A 31 -1.93 -10.80 -0.54
C SER A 31 -1.26 -9.71 0.30
N ASP A 32 -1.66 -9.60 1.57
CA ASP A 32 -1.05 -8.64 2.51
C ASP A 32 0.47 -8.85 2.63
N ARG A 33 0.93 -10.11 2.53
CA ARG A 33 2.35 -10.44 2.48
C ARG A 33 3.04 -9.79 1.30
N GLU A 34 2.49 -9.94 0.11
CA GLU A 34 3.10 -9.40 -1.11
C GLU A 34 3.11 -7.87 -1.09
N ILE A 35 2.04 -7.25 -0.59
CA ILE A 35 1.95 -5.79 -0.45
C ILE A 35 3.01 -5.29 0.54
N VAL A 36 3.10 -5.89 1.73
CA VAL A 36 4.11 -5.54 2.73
C VAL A 36 5.52 -5.71 2.17
N ILE A 37 5.83 -6.84 1.54
CA ILE A 37 7.16 -7.08 0.99
C ILE A 37 7.52 -6.06 -0.08
N ARG A 38 6.54 -5.67 -0.91
CA ARG A 38 6.78 -4.73 -2.00
C ARG A 38 6.96 -3.29 -1.50
N LEU A 39 6.22 -2.89 -0.46
CA LEU A 39 6.29 -1.55 0.11
C LEU A 39 7.41 -1.38 1.14
N LEU A 40 7.61 -2.37 2.01
CA LEU A 40 8.50 -2.29 3.19
C LEU A 40 9.70 -3.24 3.13
N GLY A 41 9.70 -4.22 2.22
CA GLY A 41 10.74 -5.23 2.10
C GLY A 41 10.49 -6.50 2.93
N VAL A 42 11.33 -7.51 2.69
CA VAL A 42 11.22 -8.84 3.31
C VAL A 42 11.43 -8.80 4.83
N LYS A 43 12.41 -8.02 5.29
CA LYS A 43 12.71 -7.88 6.73
C LYS A 43 11.50 -7.37 7.53
N ALA A 44 10.77 -6.40 6.99
CA ALA A 44 9.56 -5.88 7.63
C ALA A 44 8.47 -6.95 7.76
N TRP A 45 8.31 -7.81 6.75
CA TRP A 45 7.39 -8.95 6.84
C TRP A 45 7.77 -9.92 7.97
N GLU A 46 9.06 -10.27 8.07
CA GLU A 46 9.56 -11.17 9.12
C GLU A 46 9.31 -10.60 10.51
N ILE A 47 9.55 -9.30 10.70
CA ILE A 47 9.25 -8.62 11.97
C ILE A 47 7.74 -8.66 12.28
N LEU A 48 6.88 -8.39 11.30
CA LEU A 48 5.42 -8.47 11.49
C LEU A 48 4.94 -9.88 11.85
N GLU A 49 5.59 -10.91 11.32
CA GLU A 49 5.29 -12.31 11.64
C GLU A 49 5.71 -12.65 13.08
N GLN A 50 6.88 -12.20 13.51
CA GLN A 50 7.32 -12.30 14.91
C GLN A 50 6.35 -11.60 15.85
N LEU A 51 5.96 -10.35 15.56
CA LEU A 51 5.04 -9.58 16.38
C LEU A 51 3.63 -10.20 16.45
N ARG A 52 3.16 -10.82 15.36
CA ARG A 52 1.86 -11.52 15.33
C ARG A 52 1.80 -12.70 16.30
N SER A 53 2.92 -13.39 16.51
CA SER A 53 2.99 -14.51 17.48
C SER A 53 2.73 -14.07 18.92
N VAL A 54 2.92 -12.79 19.23
CA VAL A 54 2.90 -12.23 20.60
C VAL A 54 1.51 -11.70 21.01
N ARG A 55 0.50 -11.69 20.12
CA ARG A 55 -0.93 -11.34 20.38
C ARG A 55 -1.22 -10.04 21.16
N ARG A 56 -0.27 -9.13 21.35
CA ARG A 56 -0.43 -7.94 22.22
C ARG A 56 -0.77 -6.64 21.47
N THR A 57 -0.67 -6.59 20.14
CA THR A 57 -0.65 -5.32 19.37
C THR A 57 -1.63 -5.26 18.18
N GLY A 58 -2.92 -5.53 18.40
CA GLY A 58 -3.92 -5.49 17.31
C GLY A 58 -4.18 -4.10 16.72
N ARG A 59 -4.22 -3.05 17.56
CA ARG A 59 -4.58 -1.69 17.10
C ARG A 59 -3.45 -1.01 16.30
N SER A 60 -2.21 -1.10 16.78
CA SER A 60 -1.06 -0.51 16.09
C SER A 60 -0.77 -1.21 14.76
N ALA A 61 -0.90 -2.54 14.72
CA ALA A 61 -0.80 -3.30 13.47
C ALA A 61 -1.86 -2.86 12.46
N ARG A 62 -3.13 -2.77 12.88
CA ARG A 62 -4.22 -2.28 12.01
C ARG A 62 -3.93 -0.90 11.42
N MET A 63 -3.45 0.04 12.25
CA MET A 63 -3.10 1.38 11.77
C MET A 63 -1.97 1.36 10.74
N LEU A 64 -0.95 0.51 10.94
CA LEU A 64 0.11 0.32 9.95
C LEU A 64 -0.46 -0.25 8.64
N PHE A 65 -1.30 -1.28 8.70
CA PHE A 65 -1.94 -1.86 7.52
C PHE A 65 -2.89 -0.88 6.81
N GLU A 66 -3.54 0.04 7.54
CA GLU A 66 -4.29 1.15 6.95
C GLU A 66 -3.37 2.10 6.16
N VAL A 67 -2.19 2.45 6.68
CA VAL A 67 -1.19 3.24 5.91
C VAL A 67 -0.77 2.52 4.64
N LEU A 68 -0.45 1.23 4.74
CA LEU A 68 -0.04 0.44 3.57
C LEU A 68 -1.17 0.29 2.55
N GLY A 69 -2.40 0.12 3.00
CA GLY A 69 -3.59 0.07 2.14
C GLY A 69 -3.81 1.37 1.39
N ASP A 70 -3.71 2.51 2.07
CA ASP A 70 -3.88 3.84 1.47
C ASP A 70 -2.79 4.14 0.42
N ILE A 71 -1.55 3.70 0.63
CA ILE A 71 -0.48 3.78 -0.38
C ILE A 71 -0.82 2.86 -1.56
N TRP A 72 -1.11 1.59 -1.26
CA TRP A 72 -1.31 0.55 -2.27
C TRP A 72 -2.49 0.86 -3.20
N VAL A 73 -3.61 1.35 -2.66
CA VAL A 73 -4.79 1.68 -3.47
C VAL A 73 -4.49 2.78 -4.48
N VAL A 74 -3.68 3.78 -4.11
CA VAL A 74 -3.29 4.86 -5.01
C VAL A 74 -2.29 4.36 -6.06
N GLU A 75 -1.30 3.54 -5.68
CA GLU A 75 -0.32 3.00 -6.63
C GLU A 75 -0.95 2.08 -7.69
N ARG A 76 -2.07 1.43 -7.35
CA ARG A 76 -2.74 0.45 -8.24
C ARG A 76 -3.93 1.01 -8.99
N ASN A 77 -4.37 2.23 -8.69
CA ASN A 77 -5.52 2.86 -9.34
C ASN A 77 -5.11 4.14 -10.08
N PRO A 78 -4.92 4.08 -11.42
CA PRO A 78 -4.57 5.23 -12.23
C PRO A 78 -5.52 6.43 -12.04
N TYR A 79 -6.82 6.20 -11.85
CA TYR A 79 -7.79 7.27 -11.65
C TYR A 79 -7.58 8.02 -10.33
N LEU A 80 -7.22 7.31 -9.25
CA LEU A 80 -6.87 7.97 -7.98
C LEU A 80 -5.54 8.72 -8.10
N GLN A 81 -4.58 8.15 -8.81
CA GLN A 81 -3.31 8.82 -9.04
C GLN A 81 -3.51 10.11 -9.86
N ASP A 82 -4.36 10.08 -10.90
CA ASP A 82 -4.74 11.24 -11.71
C ASP A 82 -5.39 12.32 -10.86
N ASP A 83 -6.43 11.97 -10.09
CA ASP A 83 -7.14 12.88 -9.19
C ASP A 83 -6.18 13.55 -8.18
N LEU A 84 -5.25 12.80 -7.61
CA LEU A 84 -4.26 13.32 -6.66
C LEU A 84 -3.16 14.15 -7.34
N LEU A 85 -2.85 13.90 -8.61
CA LEU A 85 -1.94 14.75 -9.39
C LEU A 85 -2.57 16.09 -9.74
N ASP A 86 -3.88 16.08 -10.04
CA ASP A 86 -4.64 17.26 -10.42
C ASP A 86 -5.10 18.09 -9.22
N ASN A 87 -5.20 17.49 -8.03
CA ASN A 87 -5.61 18.15 -6.78
C ASN A 87 -4.49 18.13 -5.71
N PRO A 88 -3.61 19.16 -5.68
CA PRO A 88 -2.49 19.24 -4.74
C PRO A 88 -2.92 19.22 -3.28
N THR A 89 -4.04 19.88 -2.96
CA THR A 89 -4.58 19.97 -1.60
C THR A 89 -5.04 18.60 -1.10
N ARG A 90 -5.73 17.83 -1.95
CA ARG A 90 -6.16 16.47 -1.61
C ARG A 90 -4.97 15.54 -1.42
N ARG A 91 -3.96 15.65 -2.29
CA ARG A 91 -2.70 14.91 -2.15
C ARG A 91 -1.99 15.23 -0.84
N GLU A 92 -1.87 16.50 -0.50
CA GLU A 92 -1.24 16.93 0.75
C GLU A 92 -2.01 16.42 1.98
N ALA A 93 -3.34 16.52 1.97
CA ALA A 93 -4.18 15.99 3.04
C ALA A 93 -3.99 14.47 3.23
N LEU A 94 -3.91 13.69 2.14
CA LEU A 94 -3.60 12.26 2.21
C LEU A 94 -2.23 12.01 2.84
N ILE A 95 -1.18 12.67 2.34
CA ILE A 95 0.18 12.49 2.84
C ILE A 95 0.27 12.86 4.34
N GLN A 96 -0.34 13.97 4.74
CA GLN A 96 -0.41 14.40 6.14
C GLN A 96 -1.14 13.37 7.01
N ALA A 97 -2.24 12.79 6.52
CA ALA A 97 -2.96 11.74 7.23
C ALA A 97 -2.11 10.47 7.43
N LEU A 98 -1.33 10.07 6.43
CA LEU A 98 -0.39 8.95 6.54
C LEU A 98 0.67 9.21 7.63
N TRP A 99 1.30 10.38 7.60
CA TRP A 99 2.28 10.79 8.62
C TRP A 99 1.68 10.84 10.02
N HIS A 100 0.48 11.40 10.15
CA HIS A 100 -0.23 11.44 11.42
C HIS A 100 -0.50 10.04 11.96
N ARG A 101 -0.95 9.10 11.11
CA ARG A 101 -1.20 7.72 11.51
C ARG A 101 0.07 7.01 11.95
N LEU A 102 1.20 7.21 11.27
CA LEU A 102 2.50 6.69 11.70
C LEU A 102 2.94 7.27 13.05
N GLY A 103 2.74 8.57 13.28
CA GLY A 103 3.02 9.21 14.57
C GLY A 103 2.17 8.67 15.72
N GLU A 104 0.90 8.33 15.46
CA GLU A 104 0.03 7.69 16.46
C GLU A 104 0.46 6.25 16.79
N VAL A 105 1.05 5.53 15.83
CA VAL A 105 1.65 4.21 16.08
C VAL A 105 2.91 4.36 16.93
N GLU A 106 3.75 5.35 16.63
CA GLU A 106 4.98 5.65 17.37
C GLU A 106 4.73 5.94 18.85
N LYS A 107 3.70 6.74 19.17
CA LYS A 107 3.33 7.05 20.57
C LYS A 107 2.95 5.81 21.40
N ARG A 108 2.65 4.69 20.75
CA ARG A 108 2.23 3.44 21.41
C ARG A 108 3.35 2.42 21.52
N ILE A 109 4.55 2.75 21.05
CA ILE A 109 5.74 1.91 21.22
C ILE A 109 6.00 1.76 22.73
N SER A 110 5.95 0.52 23.21
CA SER A 110 6.25 0.19 24.61
C SER A 110 6.58 -1.29 24.75
N GLY A 111 7.38 -1.61 25.78
CA GLY A 111 7.73 -2.98 26.15
C GLY A 111 8.85 -3.60 25.31
N ASP A 112 8.97 -4.92 25.40
CA ASP A 112 10.11 -5.70 24.90
C ASP A 112 10.26 -5.73 23.37
N PHE A 113 9.27 -5.22 22.64
CA PHE A 113 9.24 -5.20 21.17
C PHE A 113 9.46 -3.81 20.56
N ALA A 114 9.93 -2.85 21.36
CA ALA A 114 10.05 -1.46 20.94
C ALA A 114 11.00 -1.28 19.74
N GLU A 115 12.10 -2.05 19.70
CA GLU A 115 13.08 -2.00 18.63
C GLU A 115 12.49 -2.50 17.30
N GLN A 116 11.83 -3.66 17.32
CA GLN A 116 11.15 -4.23 16.15
C GLN A 116 10.08 -3.29 15.57
N VAL A 117 9.29 -2.66 16.45
CA VAL A 117 8.26 -1.71 16.00
C VAL A 117 8.90 -0.43 15.45
N SER A 118 10.02 0.02 16.01
CA SER A 118 10.80 1.16 15.49
C SER A 118 11.32 0.88 14.08
N ASP A 119 11.88 -0.31 13.83
CA ASP A 119 12.35 -0.73 12.51
C ASP A 119 11.22 -0.77 11.47
N LEU A 120 10.04 -1.29 11.85
CA LEU A 120 8.86 -1.27 11.00
C LEU A 120 8.40 0.14 10.67
N LEU A 121 8.40 1.04 11.66
CA LEU A 121 8.05 2.43 11.45
C LEU A 121 9.06 3.13 10.54
N ALA A 122 10.35 2.87 10.70
CA ALA A 122 11.38 3.42 9.82
C ALA A 122 11.14 2.99 8.36
N ALA A 123 10.86 1.71 8.12
CA ALA A 123 10.51 1.23 6.78
C ALA A 123 9.22 1.89 6.25
N ALA A 124 8.20 2.04 7.10
CA ALA A 124 6.94 2.67 6.70
C ALA A 124 7.09 4.16 6.37
N ARG A 125 7.94 4.89 7.11
CA ARG A 125 8.26 6.29 6.80
C ARG A 125 8.94 6.43 5.44
N ILE A 126 9.90 5.56 5.13
CA ILE A 126 10.55 5.53 3.82
C ILE A 126 9.53 5.25 2.71
N ALA A 127 8.57 4.36 2.94
CA ALA A 127 7.50 4.10 1.98
C ALA A 127 6.59 5.34 1.76
N VAL A 128 6.21 6.05 2.82
CA VAL A 128 5.42 7.30 2.73
C VAL A 128 6.21 8.40 2.01
N GLU A 129 7.50 8.56 2.29
CA GLU A 129 8.37 9.52 1.59
C GLU A 129 8.48 9.19 0.11
N SER A 130 8.73 7.92 -0.21
CA SER A 130 8.83 7.46 -1.60
C SER A 130 7.53 7.67 -2.36
N PHE A 131 6.39 7.36 -1.72
CA PHE A 131 5.06 7.61 -2.25
C PHE A 131 4.81 9.10 -2.53
N ALA A 132 5.15 9.98 -1.58
CA ALA A 132 5.02 11.43 -1.74
C ALA A 132 5.89 11.96 -2.88
N ASN A 133 7.15 11.52 -2.95
CA ASN A 133 8.10 11.94 -3.99
C ASN A 133 7.68 11.45 -5.38
N ASN A 134 7.05 10.28 -5.48
CA ASN A 134 6.63 9.70 -6.75
C ASN A 134 5.64 10.62 -7.50
N PHE A 135 4.80 11.40 -6.81
CA PHE A 135 3.93 12.37 -7.50
C PHE A 135 4.70 13.42 -8.30
N GLN A 136 5.83 13.89 -7.77
CA GLN A 136 6.69 14.83 -8.47
C GLN A 136 7.34 14.16 -9.68
N THR A 137 7.85 12.94 -9.51
CA THR A 137 8.45 12.13 -10.59
C THR A 137 7.45 11.88 -11.71
N VAL A 138 6.23 11.44 -11.39
CA VAL A 138 5.16 11.19 -12.38
C VAL A 138 4.75 12.48 -13.07
N SER A 139 4.62 13.60 -12.33
CA SER A 139 4.29 14.90 -12.94
C SER A 139 5.34 15.34 -13.96
N GLN A 140 6.63 15.18 -13.64
CA GLN A 140 7.72 15.47 -14.57
C GLN A 140 7.69 14.55 -15.79
N LEU A 141 7.47 13.25 -15.57
CA LEU A 141 7.40 12.27 -16.65
C LEU A 141 6.23 12.56 -17.60
N ARG A 142 5.05 12.93 -17.07
CA ARG A 142 3.88 13.32 -17.86
C ARG A 142 4.15 14.56 -18.71
N LYS A 143 4.77 15.59 -18.13
CA LYS A 143 5.18 16.80 -18.88
C LYS A 143 6.15 16.46 -20.01
N HIS A 144 7.10 15.56 -19.73
CA HIS A 144 8.06 15.11 -20.72
C HIS A 144 7.39 14.31 -21.85
N ALA A 145 6.56 13.31 -21.49
CA ALA A 145 5.80 12.51 -22.42
C ALA A 145 4.93 13.37 -23.34
N LYS A 146 4.18 14.33 -22.78
CA LYS A 146 3.37 15.29 -23.55
C LYS A 146 4.22 16.08 -24.54
N LYS A 147 5.37 16.61 -24.12
CA LYS A 147 6.28 17.39 -24.98
C LYS A 147 6.86 16.57 -26.13
N VAL A 148 7.18 15.30 -25.91
CA VAL A 148 7.77 14.42 -26.92
C VAL A 148 6.71 13.90 -27.88
N PHE A 149 5.60 13.38 -27.36
CA PHE A 149 4.59 12.70 -28.16
C PHE A 149 3.63 13.66 -28.88
N SER A 150 3.48 14.92 -28.43
CA SER A 150 2.62 15.91 -29.12
C SER A 150 3.12 16.27 -30.52
N LYS A 151 4.34 15.86 -30.89
CA LYS A 151 4.88 16.00 -32.24
C LYS A 151 4.36 14.94 -33.20
N PHE A 152 3.85 13.82 -32.69
CA PHE A 152 3.50 12.63 -33.46
C PHE A 152 2.02 12.26 -33.37
N THR A 153 1.30 12.70 -32.32
CA THR A 153 -0.13 12.45 -32.15
C THR A 153 -0.84 13.64 -31.50
N HIS A 154 -2.17 13.65 -31.58
CA HIS A 154 -3.02 14.64 -30.92
C HIS A 154 -2.86 14.57 -29.39
N ALA A 155 -3.02 15.70 -28.71
CA ALA A 155 -2.78 15.81 -27.26
C ALA A 155 -3.70 14.90 -26.43
N ASP A 156 -4.91 14.60 -26.90
CA ASP A 156 -5.87 13.72 -26.22
C ASP A 156 -5.50 12.23 -26.31
N ASN A 157 -4.52 11.88 -27.15
CA ASN A 157 -4.03 10.51 -27.32
C ASN A 157 -2.73 10.25 -26.54
N ILE A 158 -2.31 11.18 -25.67
CA ILE A 158 -1.06 11.12 -24.88
C ILE A 158 -1.39 11.06 -23.40
#